data_AF-A0A969G8L8-F1
#
_entry.id   AF-A0A969G8L8-F1
#
_cell.length_a   1.000
_cell.length_b   1.000
_cell.length_c   1.000
_cell.angle_alpha   90.00
_cell.angle_beta   90.00
_cell.angle_gamma   90.00
#
_symmetry.space_group_name_H-M   'P 1'
#
loop_
_entity.id
_entity.type
_entity.pdbx_description
1 polymer ?
#
loop_
_entity_poly.entity_id
_entity_poly.type
_entity_poly.pdbx_seq_one_letter_code
_entity_poly.pdbx_strand_id
1 'polypeptide(L)'
;MLNNDNKSAVGNVITAYEPFLFAAETNTAPIKFVIEFVTEDDENRKVKFKYEMQFDKKNILFEQLEYYPNNVPKQLFKREIGEDASAITHYGFIGNNSKNKKEKLFHNQPFLSKFASDIPDEIISKVYIYLKEIKIINATSSQMLSPYDQRIRKRINTDTIFFNKLTTY
;
A
#
# COMPACT_ATOMS: atom_id res chain seq x y z
N MET A 1 16.46 -13.05 23.06
CA MET A 1 15.02 -13.23 23.35
C MET A 1 14.50 -11.92 23.89
N LEU A 2 13.56 -11.26 23.19
CA LEU A 2 12.98 -9.99 23.64
C LEU A 2 11.74 -10.28 24.48
N ASN A 3 11.85 -10.12 25.80
CA ASN A 3 10.70 -10.10 26.70
C ASN A 3 9.96 -8.77 26.52
N ASN A 4 8.81 -8.81 25.87
CA ASN A 4 7.96 -7.64 25.66
C ASN A 4 6.82 -7.62 26.69
N ASP A 5 7.18 -7.57 27.98
CA ASP A 5 6.22 -7.41 29.08
C ASP A 5 6.03 -5.92 29.41
N ASN A 6 5.50 -5.15 28.46
CA ASN A 6 5.05 -3.78 28.72
C ASN A 6 3.62 -3.78 29.28
N LYS A 7 3.45 -4.31 30.49
CA LYS A 7 2.24 -4.07 31.30
C LYS A 7 2.48 -2.86 32.20
N SER A 8 2.06 -1.68 31.76
CA SER A 8 2.08 -0.48 32.59
C SER A 8 0.99 -0.57 33.68
N ALA A 9 1.41 -0.60 34.94
CA ALA A 9 0.51 -0.52 36.10
C ALA A 9 0.19 0.94 36.45
N VAL A 10 -0.91 1.14 37.18
CA VAL A 10 -1.34 2.48 37.67
C VAL A 10 -0.25 3.08 38.56
N GLY A 11 0.16 4.31 38.26
CA GLY A 11 1.18 5.05 39.02
C GLY A 11 2.59 4.99 38.42
N ASN A 12 2.83 4.14 37.41
CA ASN A 12 4.11 4.12 36.72
C ASN A 12 4.22 5.31 35.76
N VAL A 13 5.41 5.90 35.72
CA VAL A 13 5.79 6.90 34.72
C VAL A 13 5.71 6.24 33.34
N ILE A 14 5.04 6.89 32.39
CA ILE A 14 5.03 6.42 31.00
C ILE A 14 6.47 6.50 30.49
N THR A 15 7.11 5.35 30.30
CA THR A 15 8.45 5.29 29.71
C THR A 15 8.39 5.93 28.33
N ALA A 16 9.28 6.89 28.07
CA ALA A 16 9.42 7.46 26.74
C ALA A 16 9.69 6.33 25.74
N TYR A 17 8.97 6.33 24.63
CA TYR A 17 9.12 5.35 23.58
C TYR A 17 10.57 5.34 23.07
N GLU A 18 11.32 4.27 23.37
CA GLU A 18 12.58 4.00 22.71
C GLU A 18 12.28 3.50 21.29
N PRO A 19 12.76 4.19 20.23
CA PRO A 19 12.58 3.70 18.88
C PRO A 19 13.26 2.33 18.78
N PHE A 20 12.48 1.32 18.39
CA PHE A 20 12.96 -0.05 18.24
C PHE A 20 14.22 -0.10 17.37
N LEU A 21 15.26 -0.71 17.90
CA LEU A 21 16.46 -1.04 17.14
C LEU A 21 16.05 -2.02 16.02
N PHE A 22 16.35 -1.69 14.76
CA PHE A 22 16.06 -2.60 13.65
C PHE A 22 16.82 -3.90 13.84
N ALA A 23 16.12 -5.03 13.80
CA ALA A 23 16.72 -6.36 13.88
C ALA A 23 17.64 -6.59 12.66
N ALA A 24 18.93 -6.84 12.92
CA ALA A 24 19.91 -7.07 11.86
C ALA A 24 19.56 -8.31 11.04
N GLU A 25 18.90 -9.28 11.66
CA GLU A 25 18.49 -10.56 11.10
C GLU A 25 17.42 -10.43 10.01
N THR A 26 16.63 -9.36 10.03
CA THR A 26 15.52 -9.14 9.08
C THR A 26 15.85 -8.11 8.00
N ASN A 27 17.08 -7.59 7.95
CA ASN A 27 17.46 -6.53 7.01
C ASN A 27 17.35 -6.95 5.52
N THR A 28 17.42 -8.26 5.25
CA THR A 28 17.24 -8.84 3.91
C THR A 28 15.93 -9.61 3.75
N ALA A 29 15.10 -9.65 4.79
CA ALA A 29 13.83 -10.36 4.74
C ALA A 29 12.86 -9.66 3.78
N PRO A 30 12.00 -10.40 3.07
CA PRO A 30 10.99 -9.80 2.21
C PRO A 30 10.04 -8.90 3.00
N ILE A 31 9.69 -7.76 2.40
CA ILE A 31 8.69 -6.85 2.94
C ILE A 31 7.32 -7.33 2.47
N LYS A 32 6.38 -7.46 3.41
CA LYS A 32 4.96 -7.67 3.12
C LYS A 32 4.17 -6.46 3.58
N PHE A 33 3.28 -5.96 2.74
CA PHE A 33 2.33 -4.93 3.11
C PHE A 33 0.94 -5.21 2.52
N VAL A 34 -0.06 -4.61 3.16
CA VAL A 34 -1.47 -4.71 2.78
C VAL A 34 -2.06 -3.31 2.82
N ILE A 35 -2.80 -2.94 1.77
CA ILE A 35 -3.57 -1.71 1.71
C ILE A 35 -5.04 -2.09 1.56
N GLU A 36 -5.84 -1.74 2.56
CA GLU A 36 -7.30 -1.81 2.49
C GLU A 36 -7.85 -0.41 2.25
N PHE A 37 -8.71 -0.28 1.24
CA PHE A 37 -9.24 1.02 0.83
C PHE A 37 -10.63 0.87 0.21
N VAL A 38 -11.32 1.99 0.05
CA VAL A 38 -12.64 2.05 -0.58
C VAL A 38 -12.54 2.94 -1.81
N THR A 39 -12.96 2.40 -2.95
CA THR A 39 -13.07 3.14 -4.22
C THR A 39 -14.29 2.66 -5.00
N GLU A 40 -14.47 3.16 -6.22
CA GLU A 40 -15.58 2.82 -7.10
C GLU A 40 -15.29 1.57 -7.96
N ASP A 41 -16.29 0.70 -8.12
CA ASP A 41 -16.26 -0.38 -9.11
C ASP A 41 -16.68 0.12 -10.51
N ASP A 42 -16.90 -0.80 -11.45
CA ASP A 42 -17.39 -0.53 -12.81
C ASP A 42 -18.77 0.13 -12.83
N GLU A 43 -19.65 -0.22 -11.90
CA GLU A 43 -20.98 0.39 -11.70
C GLU A 43 -20.97 1.68 -10.85
N ASN A 44 -19.79 2.24 -10.56
CA ASN A 44 -19.58 3.42 -9.70
C ASN A 44 -20.12 3.27 -8.27
N ARG A 45 -20.20 2.04 -7.77
CA ARG A 45 -20.57 1.74 -6.38
C ARG A 45 -19.32 1.80 -5.51
N LYS A 46 -19.46 2.30 -4.27
CA LYS A 46 -18.36 2.24 -3.29
C LYS A 46 -18.16 0.81 -2.82
N VAL A 47 -16.99 0.25 -3.12
CA VAL A 47 -16.62 -1.14 -2.78
C VAL A 47 -15.29 -1.15 -2.03
N LYS A 48 -15.15 -2.07 -1.07
CA LYS A 48 -13.89 -2.32 -0.38
C LYS A 48 -12.96 -3.14 -1.27
N PHE A 49 -11.70 -2.72 -1.30
CA PHE A 49 -10.59 -3.41 -1.96
C PHE A 49 -9.50 -3.75 -0.95
N LYS A 50 -8.77 -4.82 -1.24
CA LYS A 50 -7.60 -5.25 -0.48
C LYS A 50 -6.48 -5.57 -1.47
N TYR A 51 -5.43 -4.77 -1.43
CA TYR A 51 -4.22 -4.97 -2.21
C TYR A 51 -3.11 -5.49 -1.30
N GLU A 52 -2.55 -6.65 -1.65
CA GLU A 52 -1.48 -7.30 -0.91
C GLU A 52 -0.26 -7.46 -1.81
N MET A 53 0.93 -7.15 -1.28
CA MET A 53 2.19 -7.37 -1.97
C MET A 53 3.26 -7.86 -1.00
N GLN A 54 4.09 -8.78 -1.49
CA GLN A 54 5.33 -9.18 -0.86
C GLN A 54 6.47 -9.07 -1.88
N PHE A 55 7.57 -8.45 -1.49
CA PHE A 55 8.74 -8.30 -2.36
C PHE A 55 10.03 -8.34 -1.56
N ASP A 56 11.09 -8.82 -2.18
CA ASP A 56 12.46 -8.72 -1.69
C ASP A 56 13.21 -7.60 -2.44
N LYS A 57 14.54 -7.54 -2.28
CA LYS A 57 15.39 -6.54 -2.95
C LYS A 57 15.26 -6.51 -4.48
N LYS A 58 14.89 -7.61 -5.12
CA LYS A 58 14.90 -7.81 -6.58
C LYS A 58 13.58 -8.35 -7.15
N ASN A 59 12.78 -9.05 -6.37
CA ASN A 59 11.66 -9.85 -6.85
C ASN A 59 10.37 -9.50 -6.11
N ILE A 60 9.27 -9.46 -6.85
CA ILE A 60 7.93 -9.51 -6.27
C ILE A 60 7.59 -10.98 -6.06
N LEU A 61 7.45 -11.35 -4.78
CA LEU A 61 7.23 -12.70 -4.28
C LEU A 61 5.74 -13.05 -4.12
N PHE A 62 4.89 -12.03 -3.99
CA PHE A 62 3.45 -12.21 -3.93
C PHE A 62 2.77 -10.90 -4.33
N GLU A 63 1.65 -10.99 -5.02
CA GLU A 63 0.83 -9.83 -5.33
C GLU A 63 -0.60 -10.29 -5.58
N GLN A 64 -1.58 -9.64 -4.96
CA GLN A 64 -2.97 -10.00 -5.10
C GLN A 64 -3.85 -8.77 -4.93
N LEU A 65 -4.94 -8.71 -5.69
CA LEU A 65 -6.00 -7.74 -5.50
C LEU A 65 -7.32 -8.47 -5.33
N GLU A 66 -7.98 -8.19 -4.22
CA GLU A 66 -9.34 -8.62 -3.93
C GLU A 66 -10.27 -7.43 -3.83
N TYR A 67 -11.53 -7.65 -4.15
CA TYR A 67 -12.61 -6.72 -3.89
C TYR A 67 -13.78 -7.45 -3.23
N TYR A 68 -14.62 -6.71 -2.50
CA TYR A 68 -15.65 -7.27 -1.64
C TYR A 68 -17.04 -6.78 -2.07
N PRO A 69 -17.54 -7.16 -3.27
CA PRO A 69 -18.89 -6.81 -3.68
C PRO A 69 -19.88 -7.46 -2.71
N ASN A 70 -20.76 -6.66 -2.11
CA ASN A 70 -21.72 -7.11 -1.12
C ASN A 70 -21.08 -7.89 0.05
N ASN A 71 -19.88 -7.48 0.49
CA ASN A 71 -19.09 -8.13 1.55
C ASN A 71 -18.61 -9.57 1.25
N VAL A 72 -18.72 -10.05 0.01
CA VAL A 72 -18.17 -11.35 -0.41
C VAL A 72 -16.84 -11.15 -1.12
N PRO A 73 -15.73 -11.73 -0.66
CA PRO A 73 -14.43 -11.56 -1.31
C PRO A 73 -14.43 -12.19 -2.70
N LYS A 74 -13.91 -11.45 -3.67
CA LYS A 74 -13.61 -11.92 -5.02
C LYS A 74 -12.21 -11.50 -5.40
N GLN A 75 -11.43 -12.43 -5.92
CA GLN A 75 -10.08 -12.16 -6.42
C GLN A 75 -10.17 -11.56 -7.82
N LEU A 76 -9.60 -10.36 -8.00
CA LEU A 76 -9.48 -9.70 -9.31
C LEU A 76 -8.25 -10.19 -10.05
N PHE A 77 -7.12 -10.28 -9.36
CA PHE A 77 -5.93 -10.93 -9.88
C PHE A 77 -5.06 -11.50 -8.78
N LYS A 78 -4.17 -12.41 -9.18
CA LYS A 78 -3.11 -12.93 -8.33
C LYS A 78 -1.84 -13.23 -9.13
N ARG A 79 -0.69 -12.96 -8.53
CA ARG A 79 0.60 -13.36 -9.05
C ARG A 79 0.90 -14.80 -8.67
N GLU A 80 1.36 -15.57 -9.65
CA GLU A 80 1.90 -16.91 -9.47
C GLU A 80 3.39 -16.89 -9.76
N ILE A 81 4.13 -17.50 -8.84
CA ILE A 81 5.56 -17.71 -9.00
C ILE A 81 5.75 -19.19 -9.25
N GLY A 82 6.53 -19.51 -10.27
CA GLY A 82 6.91 -20.89 -10.54
C GLY A 82 7.87 -21.43 -9.48
N GLU A 83 8.47 -22.58 -9.76
CA GLU A 83 9.44 -23.21 -8.85
C GLU A 83 10.67 -22.33 -8.61
N ASP A 84 11.07 -21.55 -9.62
CA ASP A 84 12.18 -20.60 -9.52
C ASP A 84 11.67 -19.15 -9.37
N ALA A 85 11.73 -18.63 -8.14
CA ALA A 85 11.40 -17.25 -7.82
C ALA A 85 12.41 -16.22 -8.36
N SER A 86 13.58 -16.67 -8.84
CA SER A 86 14.60 -15.82 -9.46
C SER A 86 14.48 -15.79 -10.98
N ALA A 87 13.49 -16.48 -11.56
CA ALA A 87 13.25 -16.45 -12.99
C ALA A 87 12.96 -15.01 -13.44
N ILE A 88 13.45 -14.62 -14.62
CA ILE A 88 13.28 -13.26 -15.16
C ILE A 88 11.80 -12.89 -15.32
N THR A 89 10.92 -13.88 -15.46
CA THR A 89 9.49 -13.66 -15.73
C THR A 89 8.64 -14.50 -14.81
N HIS A 90 7.64 -13.86 -14.20
CA HIS A 90 6.57 -14.51 -13.44
C HIS A 90 5.29 -14.49 -14.27
N TYR A 91 4.21 -15.02 -13.70
CA TYR A 91 2.88 -14.99 -14.30
C TYR A 91 1.86 -14.34 -13.39
N GLY A 92 0.91 -13.66 -13.99
CA GLY A 92 -0.25 -13.09 -13.33
C GLY A 92 -1.52 -13.72 -13.88
N PHE A 93 -2.47 -13.99 -13.00
CA PHE A 93 -3.77 -14.55 -13.36
C PHE A 93 -4.87 -13.54 -13.06
N ILE A 94 -5.73 -13.33 -14.05
CA ILE A 94 -6.86 -12.41 -13.96
C ILE A 94 -8.14 -13.23 -13.76
N GLY A 95 -8.88 -12.92 -12.70
CA GLY A 95 -10.24 -13.38 -12.45
C GLY A 95 -10.43 -14.64 -11.58
N ASN A 96 -11.72 -14.93 -11.34
CA ASN A 96 -12.26 -16.03 -10.52
C ASN A 96 -13.21 -16.96 -11.33
N ASN A 97 -13.34 -16.78 -12.65
CA ASN A 97 -14.30 -17.51 -13.49
C ASN A 97 -13.63 -18.10 -14.73
N SER A 98 -13.45 -19.44 -14.74
CA SER A 98 -13.24 -20.43 -15.84
C SER A 98 -12.38 -20.10 -17.09
N LYS A 99 -11.88 -18.88 -17.27
CA LYS A 99 -11.01 -18.41 -18.34
C LYS A 99 -9.86 -17.61 -17.73
N ASN A 100 -9.23 -18.15 -16.69
CA ASN A 100 -8.06 -17.60 -16.00
C ASN A 100 -7.04 -17.09 -17.03
N LYS A 101 -7.07 -15.80 -17.33
CA LYS A 101 -6.19 -15.22 -18.34
C LYS A 101 -4.81 -15.11 -17.70
N LYS A 102 -3.87 -15.88 -18.26
CA LYS A 102 -2.49 -15.92 -17.80
C LYS A 102 -1.69 -14.88 -18.58
N GLU A 103 -1.04 -14.00 -17.84
CA GLU A 103 -0.27 -12.88 -18.39
C GLU A 103 1.17 -12.98 -17.91
N LYS A 104 2.11 -12.78 -18.83
CA LYS A 104 3.54 -12.83 -18.54
C LYS A 104 4.04 -11.44 -18.17
N LEU A 105 4.83 -11.35 -17.10
CA LEU A 105 5.39 -10.10 -16.61
C LEU A 105 6.77 -10.32 -15.99
N PHE A 106 7.57 -9.26 -15.89
CA PHE A 106 8.88 -9.34 -15.27
C PHE A 106 8.78 -9.56 -13.75
N HIS A 107 9.76 -10.27 -13.21
CA HIS A 107 9.83 -10.62 -11.78
C HIS A 107 9.82 -9.39 -10.83
N ASN A 108 10.29 -8.24 -11.31
CA ASN A 108 10.37 -6.96 -10.59
C ASN A 108 9.27 -5.96 -10.96
N GLN A 109 8.33 -6.33 -11.83
CA GLN A 109 7.23 -5.46 -12.27
C GLN A 109 5.94 -5.81 -11.50
N PRO A 110 5.26 -4.85 -10.85
CA PRO A 110 3.94 -5.08 -10.26
C PRO A 110 2.93 -5.47 -11.32
N PHE A 111 2.16 -6.52 -11.09
CA PHE A 111 1.09 -6.93 -11.98
C PHE A 111 0.02 -5.83 -12.11
N LEU A 112 -0.27 -5.09 -11.03
CA LEU A 112 -1.18 -3.96 -11.08
C LEU A 112 -0.77 -2.91 -12.14
N SER A 113 0.53 -2.71 -12.37
CA SER A 113 1.02 -1.75 -13.37
C SER A 113 0.68 -2.13 -14.81
N LYS A 114 0.46 -3.41 -15.10
CA LYS A 114 0.07 -3.88 -16.44
C LYS A 114 -1.31 -3.37 -16.84
N PHE A 115 -2.18 -3.10 -15.86
CA PHE A 115 -3.52 -2.55 -16.06
C PHE A 115 -3.54 -1.03 -16.28
N ALA A 116 -2.36 -0.39 -16.24
CA ALA A 116 -2.20 1.01 -16.59
C ALA A 116 -1.92 1.23 -18.09
N SER A 117 -1.42 0.21 -18.80
CA SER A 117 -0.93 0.36 -20.17
C SER A 117 -1.33 -0.78 -21.11
N ASP A 118 -1.19 -2.03 -20.66
CA ASP A 118 -1.15 -3.18 -21.56
C ASP A 118 -2.46 -4.00 -21.53
N ILE A 119 -3.14 -4.00 -20.37
CA ILE A 119 -4.30 -4.85 -20.13
C ILE A 119 -5.48 -3.96 -19.71
N PRO A 120 -6.50 -3.79 -20.57
CA PRO A 120 -7.68 -3.05 -20.19
C PRO A 120 -8.54 -3.87 -19.22
N ASP A 121 -8.83 -3.31 -18.05
CA ASP A 121 -9.84 -3.81 -17.10
C ASP A 121 -10.41 -2.63 -16.30
N GLU A 122 -11.72 -2.41 -16.36
CA GLU A 122 -12.31 -1.19 -15.80
C GLU A 122 -12.14 -1.07 -14.28
N ILE A 123 -12.31 -2.18 -13.54
CA ILE A 123 -12.21 -2.18 -12.08
C ILE A 123 -10.75 -2.03 -11.65
N ILE A 124 -9.85 -2.84 -12.22
CA ILE A 124 -8.45 -2.87 -11.82
C ILE A 124 -7.74 -1.57 -12.25
N SER A 125 -8.07 -1.00 -13.42
CA SER A 125 -7.53 0.30 -13.84
C SER A 125 -7.99 1.44 -12.91
N LYS A 126 -9.24 1.44 -12.41
CA LYS A 126 -9.70 2.40 -11.38
C LYS A 126 -8.89 2.26 -10.08
N VAL A 127 -8.59 1.04 -9.66
CA VAL A 127 -7.71 0.76 -8.51
C VAL A 127 -6.31 1.31 -8.73
N TYR A 128 -5.73 1.10 -9.92
CA TYR A 128 -4.41 1.66 -10.24
C TYR A 128 -4.40 3.19 -10.15
N ILE A 129 -5.42 3.86 -10.71
CA ILE A 129 -5.55 5.33 -10.63
C ILE A 129 -5.64 5.78 -9.17
N TYR A 130 -6.48 5.13 -8.37
CA TYR A 130 -6.63 5.45 -6.95
C TYR A 130 -5.30 5.36 -6.20
N LEU A 131 -4.56 4.26 -6.35
CA LEU A 131 -3.28 4.07 -5.67
C LEU A 131 -2.19 5.01 -6.20
N LYS A 132 -2.24 5.38 -7.49
CA LYS A 132 -1.32 6.35 -8.10
C LYS A 132 -1.47 7.75 -7.50
N GLU A 133 -2.66 8.10 -7.04
CA GLU A 133 -2.91 9.40 -6.39
C GLU A 133 -2.41 9.47 -4.94
N ILE A 134 -2.06 8.32 -4.34
CA ILE A 134 -1.48 8.28 -2.99
C ILE A 134 -0.08 8.90 -3.03
N LYS A 135 0.07 10.02 -2.31
CA LYS A 135 1.35 10.69 -2.16
C LYS A 135 2.08 10.18 -0.92
N ILE A 136 3.25 9.58 -1.14
CA ILE A 136 4.16 9.18 -0.05
C ILE A 136 5.04 10.39 0.28
N ILE A 137 4.98 10.86 1.53
CA ILE A 137 5.79 11.96 2.02
C ILE A 137 6.74 11.40 3.06
N ASN A 138 8.05 11.55 2.83
CA ASN A 138 9.02 11.31 3.88
C ASN A 138 9.09 12.56 4.77
N ALA A 139 8.63 12.44 6.02
CA ALA A 139 8.65 13.52 7.00
C ALA A 139 10.06 14.01 7.37
N THR A 140 11.11 13.25 7.08
CA THR A 140 12.51 13.69 7.28
C THR A 140 13.12 14.30 6.01
N SER A 141 12.42 14.23 4.87
CA SER A 141 12.86 14.84 3.61
C SER A 141 12.33 16.26 3.48
N SER A 142 13.20 17.24 3.71
CA SER A 142 12.90 18.66 3.52
C SER A 142 12.43 18.99 2.10
N GLN A 143 12.95 18.28 1.09
CA GLN A 143 12.55 18.44 -0.30
C GLN A 143 11.09 18.02 -0.53
N MET A 144 10.67 16.87 0.03
CA MET A 144 9.30 16.39 -0.10
C MET A 144 8.29 17.23 0.70
N LEU A 145 8.72 17.85 1.80
CA LEU A 145 7.88 18.72 2.63
C LEU A 145 7.70 20.12 2.07
N SER A 146 8.69 20.64 1.32
CA SER A 146 8.69 22.03 0.85
C SER A 146 7.42 22.50 0.12
N PRO A 147 6.76 21.69 -0.75
CA PRO A 147 5.55 22.13 -1.43
C PRO A 147 4.33 22.17 -0.49
N TYR A 148 4.33 21.34 0.56
CA TYR A 148 3.28 21.31 1.57
C TYR A 148 3.44 22.45 2.56
N ASP A 149 4.68 22.78 2.96
CA ASP A 149 4.97 23.93 3.81
C ASP A 149 4.50 25.24 3.17
N GLN A 150 4.74 25.42 1.88
CA GLN A 150 4.24 26.60 1.15
C GLN A 150 2.70 26.65 1.13
N ARG A 151 2.04 25.51 0.92
CA ARG A 151 0.57 25.42 0.94
C ARG A 151 -0.01 25.67 2.32
N ILE A 152 0.60 25.13 3.37
CA ILE A 152 0.20 25.32 4.76
C ILE A 152 0.39 26.78 5.15
N ARG A 153 1.55 27.38 4.86
CA ARG A 153 1.81 28.82 5.09
C ARG A 153 0.82 29.70 4.35
N LYS A 154 0.53 29.41 3.07
CA LYS A 154 -0.48 30.14 2.31
C LYS A 154 -1.84 30.03 2.97
N ARG A 155 -2.24 28.82 3.39
CA ARG A 155 -3.53 28.56 4.03
C ARG A 155 -3.64 29.25 5.40
N ILE A 156 -2.59 29.21 6.22
CA ILE A 156 -2.49 29.96 7.49
C ILE A 156 -2.74 31.46 7.25
N ASN A 157 -2.13 32.03 6.21
CA ASN A 157 -2.25 33.46 5.92
C ASN A 157 -3.61 33.85 5.33
N THR A 158 -4.37 32.90 4.76
CA THR A 158 -5.65 33.19 4.08
C THR A 158 -6.89 32.71 4.84
N ASP A 159 -6.76 31.76 5.75
CA ASP A 159 -7.86 31.10 6.46
C ASP A 159 -7.71 31.29 7.98
N THR A 160 -8.36 32.32 8.50
CA THR A 160 -8.31 32.70 9.92
C THR A 160 -8.88 31.61 10.84
N ILE A 161 -9.83 30.81 10.35
CA ILE A 161 -10.42 29.70 11.11
C ILE A 161 -9.39 28.59 11.27
N PHE A 162 -8.68 28.25 10.19
CA PHE A 162 -7.59 27.28 10.23
C PHE A 162 -6.44 27.75 11.12
N PHE A 163 -6.06 29.03 11.04
CA PHE A 163 -5.03 29.61 11.89
C PHE A 163 -5.39 29.54 13.39
N ASN A 164 -6.61 29.94 13.75
CA ASN A 164 -7.06 29.90 15.15
C ASN A 164 -7.03 28.47 15.72
N LYS A 165 -7.36 27.45 14.92
CA LYS A 165 -7.25 26.04 15.36
C LYS A 165 -5.81 25.59 15.62
N LEU A 166 -4.82 26.18 14.99
CA LEU A 166 -3.40 25.85 15.20
C LEU A 166 -2.81 26.51 16.44
N THR A 167 -3.39 27.62 16.92
CA THR A 167 -2.86 28.42 18.02
C THR A 167 -3.61 28.23 19.35
N THR A 168 -4.61 27.36 19.41
CA THR A 168 -5.42 27.11 20.63
C THR A 168 -4.79 26.05 21.57
N TYR A 169 -3.46 25.99 21.68
CA TYR A 169 -2.77 25.20 22.72
C TYR A 169 -1.79 26.07 23.49
#